data_AF-A0A099T9I2-F1
#
_entry.id   AF-A0A099T9I2-F1
#
_cell.length_a   1.000
_cell.length_b   1.000
_cell.length_c   1.000
_cell.angle_alpha   90.00
_cell.angle_beta   90.00
_cell.angle_gamma   90.00
#
_symmetry.space_group_name_H-M   'P 1'
#
loop_
_entity.id
_entity.type
_entity.pdbx_description
1 polymer ?
#
loop_
_entity_poly.entity_id
_entity_poly.type
_entity_poly.pdbx_seq_one_letter_code
_entity_poly.pdbx_strand_id
1 'polypeptide(L)'
;MSANATSSCRSNNNPTAAPGIDKDQAGPAVICHPDYASQSRGDGLIGQKTVAAFALGAMVLSLTTGALAETVVCSESLVSVTAPNASRAQSVCTTAMATLPKLAQCDLRLSHPLSITVLNDLPGVSDTCFGYYVCDGHRIFVRSPGGIAEITQLSRLYKDIAPEVVFDSIVVHEVSHAAFEQTACEDALCLANHEYVAYVMQMWSFPLVVRQKIVEQFGQDEPVEPIRLNDLIAVIAPEKFAALAWQHFNQPGNGCDFVGALVTGNVSLEILWQ
;
A
#
# COMPACT_ATOMS: atom_id res chain seq x y z
N MET A 1 -26.74 -17.01 -17.84
CA MET A 1 -27.14 -17.22 -16.42
C MET A 1 -26.01 -16.66 -15.59
N SER A 2 -26.31 -15.59 -14.86
CA SER A 2 -25.34 -14.76 -14.12
C SER A 2 -24.94 -15.47 -12.83
N ALA A 3 -23.65 -15.70 -12.63
CA ALA A 3 -23.11 -16.13 -11.35
C ALA A 3 -22.31 -14.96 -10.76
N ASN A 4 -22.85 -14.38 -9.69
CA ASN A 4 -22.12 -13.47 -8.80
C ASN A 4 -20.93 -14.24 -8.22
N ALA A 5 -19.71 -13.86 -8.61
CA ALA A 5 -18.50 -14.28 -7.93
C ALA A 5 -18.09 -13.16 -6.96
N THR A 6 -18.45 -13.34 -5.69
CA THR A 6 -17.85 -12.61 -4.58
C THR A 6 -16.48 -13.24 -4.30
N SER A 7 -15.40 -12.64 -4.79
CA SER A 7 -14.03 -13.09 -4.56
C SER A 7 -13.53 -12.59 -3.20
N SER A 8 -13.63 -13.48 -2.21
CA SER A 8 -12.89 -13.38 -0.95
C SER A 8 -11.44 -13.71 -1.25
N CYS A 9 -10.50 -12.79 -0.97
CA CYS A 9 -9.08 -13.11 -0.87
C CYS A 9 -8.91 -14.26 0.15
N ARG A 10 -8.78 -15.49 -0.33
CA ARG A 10 -8.64 -16.65 0.55
C ARG A 10 -7.19 -16.72 1.01
N SER A 11 -6.98 -16.31 2.25
CA SER A 11 -5.90 -16.83 3.08
C SER A 11 -6.07 -18.35 3.21
N ASN A 12 -5.07 -19.12 2.80
CA ASN A 12 -4.97 -20.52 3.20
C ASN A 12 -4.83 -20.56 4.73
N ASN A 13 -5.90 -20.98 5.41
CA ASN A 13 -5.89 -21.25 6.84
C ASN A 13 -5.01 -22.46 7.13
N ASN A 14 -3.71 -22.24 7.38
CA ASN A 14 -2.89 -23.24 8.06
C ASN A 14 -2.04 -22.59 9.16
N PRO A 15 -2.47 -22.63 10.43
CA PRO A 15 -1.71 -22.10 11.56
C PRO A 15 -0.66 -23.12 11.98
N THR A 16 0.47 -23.17 11.29
CA THR A 16 1.71 -23.73 11.86
C THR A 16 2.59 -22.57 12.28
N ALA A 17 2.54 -22.25 13.57
CA ALA A 17 3.43 -21.32 14.23
C ALA A 17 4.88 -21.63 13.86
N ALA A 18 5.58 -20.68 13.24
CA ALA A 18 7.02 -20.71 13.17
C ALA A 18 7.58 -20.72 14.62
N PRO A 19 8.57 -21.56 14.95
CA PRO A 19 9.09 -21.62 16.30
C PRO A 19 9.85 -20.33 16.64
N GLY A 20 9.47 -19.72 17.77
CA GLY A 20 10.32 -18.84 18.60
C GLY A 20 11.18 -17.84 17.85
N ILE A 21 10.58 -16.81 17.24
CA ILE A 21 11.32 -15.63 16.81
C ILE A 21 11.13 -14.53 17.84
N ASP A 22 12.26 -14.06 18.35
CA ASP A 22 12.39 -12.94 19.28
C ASP A 22 11.68 -11.70 18.71
N LYS A 23 10.79 -11.09 19.49
CA LYS A 23 10.01 -9.92 19.08
C LYS A 23 10.89 -8.70 18.80
N ASP A 24 12.14 -8.73 19.26
CA ASP A 24 13.11 -7.65 19.06
C ASP A 24 13.87 -7.75 17.71
N GLN A 25 13.67 -8.83 16.93
CA GLN A 25 14.32 -9.01 15.62
C GLN A 25 13.41 -8.71 14.41
N ALA A 26 12.09 -8.77 14.58
CA ALA A 26 11.15 -8.33 13.54
C ALA A 26 11.09 -6.81 13.54
N GLY A 27 11.55 -6.16 12.46
CA GLY A 27 11.29 -4.73 12.28
C GLY A 27 9.78 -4.48 12.26
N PRO A 28 9.27 -3.34 12.76
CA PRO A 28 7.85 -3.07 12.73
C PRO A 28 7.35 -3.09 11.28
N ALA A 29 6.33 -3.90 10.99
CA ALA A 29 5.70 -3.94 9.68
C ALA A 29 5.26 -2.52 9.30
N VAL A 30 5.80 -2.04 8.18
CA VAL A 30 5.60 -0.67 7.72
C VAL A 30 4.40 -0.57 6.78
N ILE A 31 4.07 -1.67 6.11
CA ILE A 31 2.90 -1.83 5.26
C ILE A 31 2.07 -2.93 5.90
N CYS A 32 0.76 -2.70 6.04
CA CYS A 32 -0.11 -3.62 6.76
C CYS A 32 -1.11 -4.26 5.81
N HIS A 33 -1.32 -5.54 6.01
CA HIS A 33 -2.48 -6.22 5.46
C HIS A 33 -3.52 -6.15 6.57
N PRO A 34 -4.66 -5.44 6.39
CA PRO A 34 -5.70 -5.48 7.40
C PRO A 34 -6.09 -6.95 7.62
N ASP A 35 -5.92 -7.46 8.83
CA ASP A 35 -6.43 -8.77 9.21
C ASP A 35 -7.93 -8.79 8.86
N TYR A 36 -8.32 -9.67 7.94
CA TYR A 36 -9.69 -9.79 7.39
C TYR A 36 -10.76 -10.19 8.43
N ALA A 37 -10.41 -10.23 9.71
CA ALA A 37 -11.29 -10.60 10.80
C ALA A 37 -11.72 -9.36 11.61
N SER A 38 -13.02 -9.07 11.51
CA SER A 38 -13.82 -8.20 12.40
C SER A 38 -13.96 -6.71 12.03
N GLN A 39 -14.76 -6.44 10.99
CA GLN A 39 -15.60 -5.24 10.98
C GLN A 39 -17.07 -5.66 10.92
N SER A 40 -17.57 -6.10 12.07
CA SER A 40 -19.02 -6.18 12.33
C SER A 40 -19.29 -5.57 13.71
N ARG A 41 -20.40 -4.81 13.78
CA ARG A 41 -20.91 -3.94 14.86
C ARG A 41 -20.43 -2.49 14.72
N GLY A 42 -21.28 -1.50 14.54
CA GLY A 42 -22.74 -1.46 14.57
C GLY A 42 -23.18 0.00 14.71
N ASP A 43 -24.24 0.35 14.01
CA ASP A 43 -24.87 1.67 14.03
C ASP A 43 -25.22 2.14 15.45
N GLY A 44 -24.91 3.40 15.74
CA GLY A 44 -25.25 4.08 16.97
C GLY A 44 -25.84 5.46 16.68
N LEU A 45 -27.12 5.49 16.33
CA LEU A 45 -27.97 6.68 16.31
C LEU A 45 -27.99 7.33 17.71
N ILE A 46 -27.52 8.58 17.83
CA ILE A 46 -27.83 9.43 18.97
C ILE A 46 -28.61 10.64 18.46
N GLY A 47 -29.92 10.62 18.73
CA GLY A 47 -30.78 11.79 18.64
C GLY A 47 -30.53 12.72 19.82
N GLN A 48 -30.51 14.02 19.58
CA GLN A 48 -30.57 15.02 20.64
C GLN A 48 -31.58 16.11 20.31
N LYS A 49 -32.52 16.27 21.24
CA LYS A 49 -33.63 17.24 21.22
C LYS A 49 -33.10 18.65 21.51
N THR A 50 -33.76 19.63 20.91
CA THR A 50 -33.58 21.07 21.07
C THR A 50 -33.96 21.59 22.46
N VAL A 51 -33.20 22.59 22.97
CA VAL A 51 -33.72 23.72 23.76
C VAL A 51 -32.82 24.95 23.49
N ALA A 52 -33.43 26.08 23.16
CA ALA A 52 -32.78 27.37 22.93
C ALA A 52 -32.76 28.24 24.21
N ALA A 53 -31.71 29.03 24.41
CA ALA A 53 -31.74 30.25 25.22
C ALA A 53 -30.66 31.25 24.74
N PHE A 54 -31.08 32.50 24.53
CA PHE A 54 -30.30 33.62 24.03
C PHE A 54 -29.31 34.18 25.07
N ALA A 55 -28.10 34.52 24.63
CA ALA A 55 -27.25 35.54 25.26
C ALA A 55 -26.56 36.35 24.15
N LEU A 56 -26.94 37.63 24.01
CA LEU A 56 -26.24 38.60 23.16
C LEU A 56 -24.93 39.00 23.83
N GLY A 57 -23.83 38.39 23.38
CA GLY A 57 -22.47 38.90 23.55
C GLY A 57 -21.82 38.90 22.17
N ALA A 58 -21.31 40.06 21.74
CA ALA A 58 -20.58 40.18 20.48
C ALA A 58 -19.23 39.45 20.60
N MET A 59 -19.28 38.13 20.42
CA MET A 59 -18.13 37.25 20.30
C MET A 59 -17.66 37.34 18.85
N VAL A 60 -16.45 37.85 18.63
CA VAL A 60 -15.77 37.73 17.34
C VAL A 60 -15.54 36.23 17.13
N LEU A 61 -16.46 35.57 16.45
CA LEU A 61 -16.31 34.20 15.99
C LEU A 61 -15.20 34.20 14.94
N SER A 62 -13.98 33.92 15.37
CA SER A 62 -12.94 33.41 14.49
C SER A 62 -13.47 32.12 13.90
N LEU A 63 -14.04 32.21 12.69
CA LEU A 63 -14.36 31.05 11.86
C LEU A 63 -13.03 30.36 11.58
N THR A 64 -12.67 29.38 12.40
CA THR A 64 -11.68 28.38 12.03
C THR A 64 -12.28 27.68 10.82
N THR A 65 -11.82 28.04 9.62
CA THR A 65 -12.03 27.25 8.42
C THR A 65 -11.36 25.91 8.67
N GLY A 66 -12.10 24.96 9.27
CA GLY A 66 -11.70 23.57 9.24
C GLY A 66 -11.57 23.22 7.76
N ALA A 67 -10.35 22.91 7.32
CA ALA A 67 -10.14 22.39 5.99
C ALA A 67 -10.95 21.09 5.91
N LEU A 68 -12.08 21.13 5.20
CA LEU A 68 -12.85 19.92 4.94
C LEU A 68 -12.00 19.04 4.03
N ALA A 69 -12.04 17.73 4.25
CA ALA A 69 -11.44 16.80 3.31
C ALA A 69 -12.06 17.01 1.94
N GLU A 70 -11.22 17.13 0.91
CA GLU A 70 -11.64 17.40 -0.46
C GLU A 70 -11.38 16.16 -1.31
N THR A 71 -12.38 15.81 -2.12
CA THR A 71 -12.29 14.70 -3.06
C THR A 71 -12.08 15.24 -4.47
N VAL A 72 -11.03 14.77 -5.14
CA VAL A 72 -10.69 15.09 -6.52
C VAL A 72 -10.70 13.81 -7.34
N VAL A 73 -11.35 13.83 -8.52
CA VAL A 73 -11.21 12.78 -9.52
C VAL A 73 -10.01 13.13 -10.39
N CYS A 74 -9.03 12.22 -10.49
CA CYS A 74 -7.85 12.45 -11.29
C CYS A 74 -8.23 12.44 -12.78
N SER A 75 -7.74 13.43 -13.54
CA SER A 75 -8.14 13.68 -14.92
C SER A 75 -8.05 12.43 -15.80
N GLU A 76 -9.14 12.14 -16.52
CA GLU A 76 -9.23 11.05 -17.51
C GLU A 76 -8.86 9.66 -16.95
N SER A 77 -9.19 9.41 -15.68
CA SER A 77 -8.81 8.17 -15.00
C SER A 77 -9.94 7.56 -14.16
N LEU A 78 -9.72 6.32 -13.74
CA LEU A 78 -10.55 5.61 -12.76
C LEU A 78 -10.19 5.98 -11.30
N VAL A 79 -9.25 6.89 -11.08
CA VAL A 79 -8.69 7.20 -9.76
C VAL A 79 -9.39 8.42 -9.16
N SER A 80 -9.79 8.30 -7.91
CA SER A 80 -10.26 9.41 -7.08
C SER A 80 -9.45 9.50 -5.79
N VAL A 81 -9.22 10.71 -5.30
CA VAL A 81 -8.43 10.97 -4.10
C VAL A 81 -9.22 11.84 -3.14
N THR A 82 -9.33 11.40 -1.89
CA THR A 82 -9.80 12.21 -0.75
C THR A 82 -8.62 12.57 0.13
N ALA A 83 -8.38 13.86 0.34
CA ALA A 83 -7.25 14.35 1.14
C ALA A 83 -7.61 15.61 1.95
N PRO A 84 -6.78 16.06 2.90
CA PRO A 84 -7.09 17.24 3.74
C PRO A 84 -7.29 18.57 2.99
N ASN A 85 -6.86 18.65 1.73
CA ASN A 85 -7.10 19.78 0.83
C ASN A 85 -6.84 19.38 -0.64
N ALA A 86 -7.35 20.16 -1.59
CA ALA A 86 -7.24 19.93 -3.02
C ALA A 86 -5.80 19.88 -3.52
N SER A 87 -4.89 20.66 -2.92
CA SER A 87 -3.48 20.62 -3.32
C SER A 87 -2.86 19.25 -3.03
N ARG A 88 -3.16 18.66 -1.86
CA ARG A 88 -2.73 17.29 -1.53
C ARG A 88 -3.42 16.25 -2.41
N ALA A 89 -4.73 16.39 -2.63
CA ALA A 89 -5.46 15.47 -3.51
C ALA A 89 -4.87 15.47 -4.94
N GLN A 90 -4.56 16.66 -5.45
CA GLN A 90 -3.94 16.83 -6.77
C GLN A 90 -2.52 16.26 -6.83
N SER A 91 -1.71 16.43 -5.77
CA SER A 91 -0.37 15.83 -5.67
C SER A 91 -0.44 14.30 -5.74
N VAL A 92 -1.37 13.67 -5.01
CA VAL A 92 -1.58 12.22 -5.06
C VAL A 92 -2.07 11.78 -6.44
N CYS A 93 -2.96 12.55 -7.07
CA CYS A 93 -3.36 12.30 -8.46
C CYS A 93 -2.15 12.32 -9.40
N THR A 94 -1.24 13.29 -9.27
CA THR A 94 -0.02 13.34 -10.06
C THR A 94 0.83 12.08 -9.86
N THR A 95 1.04 11.63 -8.62
CA THR A 95 1.80 10.42 -8.30
C THR A 95 1.14 9.15 -8.87
N ALA A 96 -0.17 8.97 -8.67
CA ALA A 96 -0.92 7.84 -9.19
C ALA A 96 -0.89 7.81 -10.74
N MET A 97 -1.18 8.94 -11.38
CA MET A 97 -1.22 9.04 -12.84
C MET A 97 0.16 8.90 -13.50
N ALA A 98 1.25 9.24 -12.81
CA ALA A 98 2.60 8.95 -13.27
C ALA A 98 2.98 7.46 -13.14
N THR A 99 2.28 6.72 -12.27
CA THR A 99 2.53 5.30 -12.01
C THR A 99 1.82 4.40 -13.03
N LEU A 100 0.59 4.72 -13.42
CA LEU A 100 -0.21 3.88 -14.33
C LEU A 100 0.50 3.54 -15.66
N PRO A 101 1.21 4.47 -16.33
CA PRO A 101 1.96 4.14 -17.55
C PRO A 101 3.15 3.19 -17.32
N LYS A 102 3.73 3.15 -16.11
CA LYS A 102 4.78 2.18 -15.76
C LYS A 102 4.19 0.79 -15.52
N LEU A 103 3.08 0.72 -14.80
CA LEU A 103 2.32 -0.51 -14.61
C LEU A 103 1.89 -1.11 -15.95
N ALA A 104 1.39 -0.27 -16.86
CA ALA A 104 0.98 -0.68 -18.20
C ALA A 104 2.13 -1.24 -19.07
N GLN A 105 3.40 -0.89 -18.78
CA GLN A 105 4.56 -1.52 -19.46
C GLN A 105 4.73 -2.99 -19.08
N CYS A 106 4.21 -3.40 -17.91
CA CYS A 106 4.16 -4.79 -17.49
C CYS A 106 2.74 -5.40 -17.63
N ASP A 107 1.93 -4.85 -18.55
CA ASP A 107 0.54 -5.26 -18.82
C ASP A 107 -0.42 -5.20 -17.63
N LEU A 108 -0.05 -4.49 -16.55
CA LEU A 108 -0.90 -4.25 -15.39
C LEU A 108 -1.81 -3.04 -15.63
N ARG A 109 -3.11 -3.18 -15.33
CA ARG A 109 -4.11 -2.13 -15.58
C ARG A 109 -5.12 -2.06 -14.44
N LEU A 110 -5.65 -0.86 -14.21
CA LEU A 110 -6.87 -0.71 -13.45
C LEU A 110 -8.07 -0.97 -14.37
N SER A 111 -8.93 -1.90 -13.98
CA SER A 111 -10.20 -2.22 -14.65
C SER A 111 -11.41 -1.69 -13.88
N HIS A 112 -11.22 -1.31 -12.62
CA HIS A 112 -12.26 -0.79 -11.73
C HIS A 112 -11.86 0.57 -11.11
N PRO A 113 -12.84 1.40 -10.70
CA PRO A 113 -12.56 2.63 -9.96
C PRO A 113 -11.70 2.37 -8.72
N LEU A 114 -10.68 3.20 -8.52
CA LEU A 114 -9.77 3.15 -7.37
C LEU A 114 -9.94 4.42 -6.55
N SER A 115 -10.17 4.30 -5.25
CA SER A 115 -10.21 5.45 -4.34
C SER A 115 -9.00 5.45 -3.40
N ILE A 116 -8.39 6.61 -3.22
CA ILE A 116 -7.22 6.81 -2.36
C ILE A 116 -7.60 7.82 -1.28
N THR A 117 -7.44 7.45 -0.01
CA THR A 117 -7.73 8.32 1.13
C THR A 117 -6.45 8.61 1.90
N VAL A 118 -6.16 9.90 2.11
CA VAL A 118 -5.01 10.35 2.90
C VAL A 118 -5.47 10.76 4.30
N LEU A 119 -4.93 10.09 5.33
CA LEU A 119 -5.25 10.32 6.74
C LEU A 119 -3.97 10.55 7.55
N ASN A 120 -4.01 11.32 8.63
CA ASN A 120 -2.84 11.42 9.53
C ASN A 120 -2.60 10.11 10.28
N ASP A 121 -3.68 9.43 10.67
CA ASP A 121 -3.66 8.14 11.34
C ASP A 121 -4.52 7.13 10.59
N LEU A 122 -4.11 5.86 10.63
CA LEU A 122 -4.80 4.75 10.00
C LEU A 122 -5.51 3.91 11.07
N PRO A 123 -6.80 4.17 11.37
CA PRO A 123 -7.49 3.46 12.43
C PRO A 123 -7.72 1.99 12.06
N GLY A 124 -7.53 1.09 13.02
CA GLY A 124 -7.77 -0.34 12.86
C GLY A 124 -6.61 -1.14 12.26
N VAL A 125 -5.45 -0.50 12.06
CA VAL A 125 -4.18 -1.16 11.69
C VAL A 125 -3.09 -0.77 12.67
N SER A 126 -1.89 -1.35 12.52
CA SER A 126 -0.72 -1.02 13.36
C SER A 126 -0.43 0.49 13.34
N ASP A 127 0.02 1.05 14.47
CA ASP A 127 0.47 2.44 14.53
C ASP A 127 1.68 2.70 13.60
N THR A 128 2.42 1.65 13.25
CA THR A 128 3.58 1.69 12.35
C THR A 128 3.21 1.64 10.87
N CYS A 129 1.91 1.57 10.55
CA CYS A 129 1.42 1.45 9.19
C CYS A 129 1.54 2.74 8.38
N PHE A 130 2.11 2.65 7.17
CA PHE A 130 2.16 3.75 6.20
C PHE A 130 1.03 3.71 5.18
N GLY A 131 0.55 2.54 4.82
CA GLY A 131 -0.52 2.40 3.85
C GLY A 131 -1.01 0.98 3.77
N TYR A 132 -2.19 0.83 3.17
CA TYR A 132 -2.75 -0.46 2.79
C TYR A 132 -3.81 -0.32 1.69
N TYR A 133 -3.90 -1.35 0.86
CA TYR A 133 -4.95 -1.57 -0.12
C TYR A 133 -6.00 -2.54 0.43
N VAL A 134 -7.27 -2.22 0.20
CA VAL A 134 -8.42 -3.09 0.45
C VAL A 134 -8.98 -3.51 -0.89
N CYS A 135 -8.85 -4.80 -1.20
CA CYS A 135 -9.34 -5.38 -2.45
C CYS A 135 -10.85 -5.17 -2.60
N ASP A 136 -11.62 -5.42 -1.53
CA ASP A 136 -13.07 -5.20 -1.52
C ASP A 136 -13.42 -3.71 -1.56
N GLY A 137 -13.90 -3.29 -2.73
CA GLY A 137 -14.24 -1.90 -3.05
C GLY A 137 -13.08 -1.06 -3.58
N HIS A 138 -11.92 -1.65 -3.86
CA HIS A 138 -10.75 -1.01 -4.46
C HIS A 138 -10.37 0.32 -3.79
N ARG A 139 -9.98 0.24 -2.52
CA ARG A 139 -9.70 1.40 -1.66
C ARG A 139 -8.29 1.36 -1.14
N ILE A 140 -7.59 2.47 -1.22
CA ILE A 140 -6.27 2.67 -0.65
C ILE A 140 -6.38 3.66 0.49
N PHE A 141 -5.71 3.38 1.59
CA PHE A 141 -5.51 4.31 2.69
C PHE A 141 -4.03 4.54 2.86
N VAL A 142 -3.60 5.81 2.89
CA VAL A 142 -2.19 6.17 3.06
C VAL A 142 -2.07 7.20 4.18
N ARG A 143 -1.09 6.99 5.04
CA ARG A 143 -0.72 7.92 6.10
C ARG A 143 -0.15 9.18 5.48
N SER A 144 -0.54 10.35 5.97
CA SER A 144 -0.05 11.64 5.46
C SER A 144 1.45 11.79 5.70
N PRO A 145 2.14 12.70 4.98
CA PRO A 145 3.56 12.98 5.23
C PRO A 145 3.85 13.37 6.69
N GLY A 146 2.90 14.06 7.36
CA GLY A 146 3.01 14.39 8.78
C GLY A 146 3.02 13.14 9.66
N GLY A 147 2.03 12.25 9.48
CA GLY A 147 1.99 11.00 10.24
C GLY A 147 3.16 10.05 9.89
N ILE A 148 3.61 10.04 8.64
CA ILE A 148 4.82 9.31 8.24
C ILE A 148 6.03 9.85 9.01
N ALA A 149 6.21 11.17 9.09
CA ALA A 149 7.33 11.77 9.80
C ALA A 149 7.39 11.39 11.30
N GLU A 150 6.24 11.09 11.92
CA GLU A 150 6.16 10.69 13.33
C GLU A 150 6.70 9.28 13.57
N ILE A 151 6.62 8.38 12.58
CA ILE A 151 6.92 6.95 12.76
C ILE A 151 8.01 6.43 11.81
N THR A 152 8.52 7.23 10.86
CA THR A 152 9.62 6.83 9.95
C THR A 152 10.87 6.37 10.69
N GLN A 153 11.14 6.95 11.86
CA GLN A 153 12.29 6.55 12.69
C GLN A 153 12.21 5.10 13.17
N LEU A 154 11.02 4.49 13.17
CA LEU A 154 10.81 3.09 13.50
C LEU A 154 11.10 2.15 12.32
N SER A 155 11.15 2.68 11.09
CA SER A 155 11.46 1.90 9.90
C SER A 155 12.94 1.89 9.59
N ARG A 156 13.51 0.70 9.38
CA ARG A 156 14.88 0.56 8.87
C ARG A 156 15.03 1.04 7.43
N LEU A 157 13.97 0.91 6.62
CA LEU A 157 13.96 1.30 5.21
C LEU A 157 13.85 2.82 5.04
N TYR A 158 13.02 3.48 5.85
CA TYR A 158 12.58 4.84 5.57
C TYR A 158 13.12 5.92 6.52
N LYS A 159 13.79 5.57 7.62
CA LYS A 159 14.25 6.53 8.64
C LYS A 159 15.08 7.72 8.12
N ASP A 160 15.83 7.52 7.03
CA ASP A 160 16.74 8.51 6.45
C ASP A 160 16.19 9.12 5.13
N ILE A 161 14.93 8.84 4.80
CA ILE A 161 14.26 9.31 3.59
C ILE A 161 13.26 10.40 3.97
N ALA A 162 13.20 11.48 3.16
CA ALA A 162 12.27 12.58 3.40
C ALA A 162 10.81 12.05 3.40
N PRO A 163 9.95 12.45 4.35
CA PRO A 163 8.59 11.92 4.49
C PRO A 163 7.73 12.03 3.22
N GLU A 164 7.89 13.09 2.43
CA GLU A 164 7.18 13.24 1.14
C GLU A 164 7.63 12.19 0.10
N VAL A 165 8.93 11.84 0.08
CA VAL A 165 9.45 10.78 -0.81
C VAL A 165 8.94 9.41 -0.38
N VAL A 166 8.86 9.17 0.94
CA VAL A 166 8.25 7.95 1.48
C VAL A 166 6.78 7.89 1.11
N PHE A 167 6.03 8.97 1.35
CA PHE A 167 4.61 9.09 1.02
C PHE A 167 4.32 8.75 -0.44
N ASP A 168 5.01 9.40 -1.39
CA ASP A 168 4.80 9.15 -2.82
C ASP A 168 5.11 7.69 -3.18
N SER A 169 6.15 7.11 -2.57
CA SER A 169 6.52 5.71 -2.80
C SER A 169 5.45 4.73 -2.28
N ILE A 170 4.80 5.04 -1.16
CA ILE A 170 3.72 4.22 -0.61
C ILE A 170 2.47 4.33 -1.48
N VAL A 171 2.14 5.52 -1.99
CA VAL A 171 1.07 5.66 -2.98
C VAL A 171 1.33 4.77 -4.20
N VAL A 172 2.56 4.76 -4.72
CA VAL A 172 2.95 3.87 -5.84
C VAL A 172 2.81 2.39 -5.46
N HIS A 173 3.24 2.00 -4.26
CA HIS A 173 3.14 0.65 -3.75
C HIS A 173 1.68 0.16 -3.75
N GLU A 174 0.78 0.90 -3.11
CA GLU A 174 -0.62 0.51 -2.98
C GLU A 174 -1.38 0.53 -4.31
N VAL A 175 -1.08 1.49 -5.20
CA VAL A 175 -1.65 1.51 -6.56
C VAL A 175 -1.20 0.28 -7.35
N SER A 176 0.00 -0.23 -7.09
CA SER A 176 0.52 -1.43 -7.76
C SER A 176 -0.17 -2.69 -7.27
N HIS A 177 -0.50 -2.80 -5.98
CA HIS A 177 -1.38 -3.87 -5.48
C HIS A 177 -2.73 -3.86 -6.19
N ALA A 178 -3.36 -2.69 -6.32
CA ALA A 178 -4.66 -2.56 -6.98
C ALA A 178 -4.59 -2.99 -8.45
N ALA A 179 -3.57 -2.56 -9.20
CA ALA A 179 -3.42 -2.94 -10.60
C ALA A 179 -3.07 -4.43 -10.78
N PHE A 180 -2.25 -4.99 -9.89
CA PHE A 180 -1.93 -6.42 -9.91
C PHE A 180 -3.18 -7.27 -9.66
N GLU A 181 -3.91 -7.00 -8.58
CA GLU A 181 -5.13 -7.73 -8.22
C GLU A 181 -6.20 -7.66 -9.31
N GLN A 182 -6.39 -6.50 -9.93
CA GLN A 182 -7.38 -6.29 -10.99
C GLN A 182 -6.98 -6.90 -12.35
N THR A 183 -5.75 -7.40 -12.48
CA THR A 183 -5.20 -7.99 -13.72
C THR A 183 -4.92 -9.49 -13.58
N ALA A 184 -4.42 -9.92 -12.42
CA ALA A 184 -3.92 -11.26 -12.19
C ALA A 184 -5.03 -12.32 -12.12
N CYS A 185 -4.69 -13.56 -12.45
CA CYS A 185 -5.57 -14.70 -12.21
C CYS A 185 -5.66 -15.02 -10.70
N GLU A 186 -6.71 -15.72 -10.29
CA GLU A 186 -6.97 -16.04 -8.87
C GLU A 186 -5.80 -16.80 -8.21
N ASP A 187 -5.16 -17.70 -8.95
CA ASP A 187 -4.02 -18.51 -8.46
C ASP A 187 -2.74 -17.68 -8.22
N ALA A 188 -2.67 -16.45 -8.74
CA ALA A 188 -1.51 -15.57 -8.61
C ALA A 188 -1.55 -14.64 -7.38
N LEU A 189 -2.66 -14.64 -6.62
CA LEU A 189 -2.95 -13.68 -5.55
C LEU A 189 -2.31 -14.04 -4.19
N CYS A 190 -1.13 -14.66 -4.17
CA CYS A 190 -0.38 -14.87 -2.94
C CYS A 190 0.38 -13.59 -2.51
N LEU A 191 0.74 -13.51 -1.23
CA LEU A 191 1.34 -12.32 -0.63
C LEU A 191 2.63 -11.91 -1.34
N ALA A 192 3.58 -12.83 -1.51
CA ALA A 192 4.86 -12.51 -2.15
C ALA A 192 4.72 -12.00 -3.59
N ASN A 193 3.74 -12.48 -4.36
CA ASN A 193 3.51 -11.98 -5.72
C ASN A 193 3.02 -10.53 -5.71
N HIS A 194 2.05 -10.22 -4.84
CA HIS A 194 1.56 -8.87 -4.61
C HIS A 194 2.70 -7.93 -4.21
N GLU A 195 3.48 -8.35 -3.22
CA GLU A 195 4.58 -7.58 -2.66
C GLU A 195 5.72 -7.39 -3.67
N TYR A 196 6.03 -8.41 -4.47
CA TYR A 196 7.07 -8.30 -5.50
C TYR A 196 6.74 -7.17 -6.49
N VAL A 197 5.52 -7.15 -7.02
CA VAL A 197 5.10 -6.12 -7.98
C VAL A 197 5.07 -4.75 -7.31
N ALA A 198 4.52 -4.66 -6.10
CA ALA A 198 4.41 -3.41 -5.37
C ALA A 198 5.77 -2.82 -5.01
N TYR A 199 6.70 -3.62 -4.48
CA TYR A 199 8.05 -3.17 -4.17
C TYR A 199 8.88 -2.84 -5.40
N VAL A 200 8.74 -3.56 -6.53
CA VAL A 200 9.41 -3.19 -7.78
C VAL A 200 9.00 -1.78 -8.22
N MET A 201 7.69 -1.51 -8.24
CA MET A 201 7.18 -0.21 -8.67
C MET A 201 7.53 0.89 -7.67
N GLN A 202 7.46 0.59 -6.37
CA GLN A 202 7.89 1.48 -5.32
C GLN A 202 9.37 1.85 -5.48
N MET A 203 10.24 0.85 -5.65
CA MET A 203 11.67 1.06 -5.88
C MET A 203 11.93 1.87 -7.14
N TRP A 204 11.14 1.66 -8.20
CA TRP A 204 11.21 2.46 -9.43
C TRP A 204 10.71 3.91 -9.27
N SER A 205 9.92 4.21 -8.23
CA SER A 205 9.47 5.58 -7.95
C SER A 205 10.51 6.41 -7.19
N PHE A 206 11.41 5.76 -6.45
CA PHE A 206 12.42 6.47 -5.69
C PHE A 206 13.40 7.25 -6.57
N PRO A 207 13.89 8.41 -6.08
CA PRO A 207 15.07 9.03 -6.65
C PRO A 207 16.24 8.04 -6.72
N LEU A 208 17.04 8.11 -7.80
CA LEU A 208 18.13 7.16 -8.03
C LEU A 208 19.05 6.97 -6.81
N VAL A 209 19.42 8.07 -6.15
CA VAL A 209 20.30 8.07 -4.96
C VAL A 209 19.65 7.34 -3.78
N VAL A 210 18.33 7.47 -3.59
CA VAL A 210 17.60 6.77 -2.53
C VAL A 210 17.57 5.27 -2.83
N ARG A 211 17.21 4.92 -4.07
CA ARG A 211 17.16 3.53 -4.53
C ARG A 211 18.50 2.81 -4.41
N GLN A 212 19.59 3.48 -4.79
CA GLN A 212 20.96 2.95 -4.68
C GLN A 212 21.32 2.67 -3.23
N LYS A 213 21.05 3.60 -2.31
CA LYS A 213 21.30 3.39 -0.87
C LYS A 213 20.54 2.19 -0.31
N ILE A 214 19.28 2.01 -0.70
CA ILE A 214 18.48 0.84 -0.27
C ILE A 214 19.13 -0.45 -0.77
N VAL A 215 19.53 -0.52 -2.04
CA VAL A 215 20.20 -1.70 -2.61
C VAL A 215 21.57 -1.94 -1.97
N GLU A 216 22.36 -0.90 -1.74
CA GLU A 216 23.66 -0.99 -1.06
C GLU A 216 23.54 -1.52 0.37
N GLN A 217 22.47 -1.14 1.07
CA GLN A 217 22.27 -1.50 2.47
C GLN A 217 21.62 -2.88 2.66
N PHE A 218 20.68 -3.25 1.79
CA PHE A 218 19.81 -4.42 2.00
C PHE A 218 19.85 -5.45 0.86
N GLY A 219 20.49 -5.13 -0.25
CA GLY A 219 20.67 -6.05 -1.37
C GLY A 219 21.65 -7.18 -1.08
N GLN A 220 21.99 -7.93 -2.13
CA GLN A 220 22.99 -8.99 -2.09
C GLN A 220 23.76 -9.06 -3.42
N ASP A 221 24.75 -9.96 -3.47
CA ASP A 221 25.42 -10.30 -4.72
C ASP A 221 24.45 -10.99 -5.70
N GLU A 222 24.54 -10.63 -6.98
CA GLU A 222 23.74 -11.22 -8.04
C GLU A 222 24.26 -12.62 -8.46
N PRO A 223 23.37 -13.53 -8.90
CA PRO A 223 21.93 -13.35 -9.08
C PRO A 223 21.13 -13.49 -7.76
N VAL A 224 20.02 -12.76 -7.69
CA VAL A 224 18.95 -13.02 -6.72
C VAL A 224 18.10 -14.18 -7.23
N GLU A 225 18.04 -15.26 -6.46
CA GLU A 225 17.19 -16.42 -6.75
C GLU A 225 15.75 -16.19 -6.25
N PRO A 226 14.70 -16.59 -7.00
CA PRO A 226 13.30 -16.41 -6.61
C PRO A 226 12.94 -16.95 -5.22
N ILE A 227 13.59 -18.01 -4.75
CA ILE A 227 13.37 -18.58 -3.41
C ILE A 227 13.63 -17.58 -2.27
N ARG A 228 14.37 -16.49 -2.54
CA ARG A 228 14.67 -15.41 -1.59
C ARG A 228 13.58 -14.35 -1.53
N LEU A 229 12.63 -14.38 -2.46
CA LEU A 229 11.49 -13.48 -2.58
C LEU A 229 10.25 -14.27 -2.19
N ASN A 230 9.99 -14.41 -0.89
CA ASN A 230 8.86 -15.20 -0.39
C ASN A 230 8.16 -14.46 0.76
N ASP A 231 6.99 -14.96 1.16
CA ASP A 231 6.13 -14.37 2.18
C ASP A 231 6.86 -14.11 3.50
N LEU A 232 7.71 -15.05 3.93
CA LEU A 232 8.45 -14.90 5.18
C LEU A 232 9.36 -13.68 5.11
N ILE A 233 10.12 -13.53 4.02
CA ILE A 233 11.03 -12.38 3.83
C ILE A 233 10.24 -11.08 3.67
N ALA A 234 9.12 -11.10 2.94
CA ALA A 234 8.26 -9.93 2.79
C ALA A 234 7.76 -9.40 4.15
N VAL A 235 7.40 -10.31 5.06
CA VAL A 235 6.87 -9.96 6.39
C VAL A 235 7.96 -9.56 7.37
N ILE A 236 9.05 -10.34 7.50
CA ILE A 236 10.03 -10.13 8.59
C ILE A 236 11.15 -9.16 8.23
N ALA A 237 11.41 -8.97 6.93
CA ALA A 237 12.48 -8.12 6.42
C ALA A 237 12.04 -7.39 5.15
N PRO A 238 10.98 -6.57 5.21
CA PRO A 238 10.43 -5.86 4.05
C PRO A 238 11.48 -5.00 3.33
N GLU A 239 12.43 -4.42 4.06
CA GLU A 239 13.55 -3.66 3.48
C GLU A 239 14.46 -4.51 2.59
N LYS A 240 14.68 -5.76 2.99
CA LYS A 240 15.45 -6.73 2.22
C LYS A 240 14.64 -7.24 1.04
N PHE A 241 13.37 -7.54 1.26
CA PHE A 241 12.47 -7.94 0.18
C PHE A 241 12.44 -6.87 -0.93
N ALA A 242 12.30 -5.59 -0.56
CA ALA A 242 12.29 -4.47 -1.51
C ALA A 242 13.58 -4.38 -2.34
N ALA A 243 14.74 -4.46 -1.70
CA ALA A 243 16.03 -4.43 -2.38
C ALA A 243 16.23 -5.63 -3.32
N LEU A 244 15.89 -6.84 -2.85
CA LEU A 244 16.00 -8.06 -3.63
C LEU A 244 15.02 -8.09 -4.81
N ALA A 245 13.79 -7.62 -4.63
CA ALA A 245 12.79 -7.55 -5.69
C ALA A 245 13.26 -6.61 -6.80
N TRP A 246 13.83 -5.46 -6.43
CA TRP A 246 14.44 -4.53 -7.39
C TRP A 246 15.63 -5.15 -8.13
N GLN A 247 16.56 -5.80 -7.44
CA GLN A 247 17.70 -6.47 -8.09
C GLN A 247 17.22 -7.59 -9.03
N HIS A 248 16.30 -8.44 -8.57
CA HIS A 248 15.72 -9.51 -9.36
C HIS A 248 15.02 -8.98 -10.62
N PHE A 249 14.21 -7.93 -10.50
CA PHE A 249 13.54 -7.31 -11.64
C PHE A 249 14.52 -6.82 -12.71
N ASN A 250 15.72 -6.36 -12.33
CA ASN A 250 16.71 -5.84 -13.27
C ASN A 250 17.64 -6.92 -13.86
N GLN A 251 17.52 -8.18 -13.47
CA GLN A 251 18.31 -9.26 -14.06
C GLN A 251 17.91 -9.53 -15.52
N PRO A 252 18.85 -9.97 -16.38
CA PRO A 252 18.55 -10.35 -17.76
C PRO A 252 17.46 -11.42 -17.85
N GLY A 253 16.43 -11.18 -18.65
CA GLY A 253 15.30 -12.10 -18.84
C GLY A 253 14.18 -11.99 -17.80
N ASN A 254 14.34 -11.11 -16.79
CA ASN A 254 13.28 -10.78 -15.83
C ASN A 254 12.52 -9.52 -16.28
N GLY A 255 12.45 -8.48 -15.46
CA GLY A 255 11.68 -7.28 -15.76
C GLY A 255 10.17 -7.57 -15.83
N CYS A 256 9.51 -6.92 -16.79
CA CYS A 256 8.08 -7.12 -17.01
C CYS A 256 7.72 -8.54 -17.48
N ASP A 257 8.66 -9.28 -18.08
CA ASP A 257 8.41 -10.68 -18.47
C ASP A 257 8.12 -11.55 -17.24
N PHE A 258 8.87 -11.33 -16.15
CA PHE A 258 8.62 -12.02 -14.88
C PHE A 258 7.31 -11.57 -14.23
N VAL A 259 6.98 -10.27 -14.29
CA VAL A 259 5.69 -9.76 -13.81
C VAL A 259 4.52 -10.40 -14.57
N GLY A 260 4.62 -10.51 -15.90
CA GLY A 260 3.60 -11.18 -16.72
C GLY A 260 3.47 -12.68 -16.40
N ALA A 261 4.59 -13.34 -16.10
CA ALA A 261 4.56 -14.73 -15.67
C ALA A 261 3.86 -14.91 -14.30
N LEU A 262 4.02 -13.96 -13.36
CA LEU A 262 3.27 -13.94 -12.11
C LEU A 262 1.77 -13.73 -12.36
N VAL A 263 1.41 -12.71 -13.15
CA VAL A 263 0.02 -12.37 -13.49
C VAL A 263 -0.76 -13.56 -14.07
N THR A 264 -0.08 -14.37 -14.87
CA THR A 264 -0.67 -15.56 -15.53
C THR A 264 -0.64 -16.82 -14.67
N GLY A 265 0.00 -16.80 -13.50
CA GLY A 265 0.21 -17.96 -12.64
C GLY A 265 1.23 -18.97 -13.19
N ASN A 266 1.98 -18.62 -14.23
CA ASN A 266 3.02 -19.48 -14.80
C ASN A 266 4.22 -19.65 -13.85
N VAL A 267 4.45 -18.66 -12.99
CA VAL A 267 5.40 -18.72 -11.87
C VAL A 267 4.70 -18.19 -10.61
N SER A 268 5.17 -18.63 -9.45
CA SER A 268 4.71 -18.13 -8.16
C SER A 268 5.89 -18.02 -7.19
N LEU A 269 5.82 -17.03 -6.30
CA LEU A 269 6.73 -16.83 -5.20
C LEU A 269 6.23 -17.47 -3.88
N GLU A 270 5.08 -18.12 -3.92
CA GLU A 270 4.57 -18.91 -2.79
C GLU A 270 5.51 -20.10 -2.51
N ILE A 271 5.92 -20.27 -1.25
CA ILE A 271 6.64 -21.47 -0.83
C ILE A 271 5.62 -22.55 -0.52
N LEU A 272 5.48 -23.52 -1.43
CA LEU A 272 4.74 -24.75 -1.17
C LEU A 272 5.65 -25.73 -0.42
N TRP A 273 5.47 -25.83 0.89
CA TRP A 273 6.12 -26.88 1.69
C TRP A 273 5.47 -28.23 1.34
N GLN A 274 6.22 -29.11 0.68
CA GLN A 274 5.85 -30.50 0.43
C GLN A 274 6.36 -31.41 1.56
#